data_AF-A0A562ZPH8-F1
#
_entry.id   AF-A0A562ZPH8-F1
#
_cell.length_a   1.000
_cell.length_b   1.000
_cell.length_c   1.000
_cell.angle_alpha   90.00
_cell.angle_beta   90.00
_cell.angle_gamma   90.00
#
_symmetry.space_group_name_H-M   'P 1'
#
loop_
_entity.id
_entity.type
_entity.pdbx_description
1 polymer ?
#
loop_
_entity_poly.entity_id
_entity_poly.type
_entity_poly.pdbx_seq_one_letter_code
_entity_poly.pdbx_strand_id
1 'polypeptide(L)' 'MERRRLRVGQSISPEEFDELDDEQLARLVPKAYRDYFPGKDACAEGHFYLHDGTAWSFYKGGLLDE' A
#
# COMPACT_ATOMS: atom_id res chain seq x y z
N MET A 1 10.10 -3.19 20.40
CA MET A 1 9.64 -3.50 19.03
C MET A 1 10.52 -2.71 18.08
N GLU A 2 11.27 -3.43 17.24
CA GLU A 2 12.13 -2.82 16.23
C GLU A 2 11.24 -2.03 15.27
N ARG A 3 11.43 -0.70 15.16
CA ARG A 3 10.65 0.12 14.21
C ARG A 3 11.09 -0.26 12.81
N ARG A 4 10.43 -1.25 12.21
CA ARG A 4 10.67 -1.68 10.82
C ARG A 4 10.66 -0.43 9.93
N ARG A 5 11.74 -0.23 9.16
CA ARG A 5 11.84 0.93 8.27
C ARG A 5 10.93 0.70 7.07
N LEU A 6 9.71 1.24 7.12
CA LEU A 6 8.79 1.27 5.98
C LEU A 6 9.38 2.14 4.88
N ARG A 7 9.55 1.55 3.69
CA ARG A 7 10.09 2.23 2.49
C ARG A 7 9.04 2.22 1.40
N VAL A 8 9.01 3.27 0.60
CA VAL A 8 8.17 3.34 -0.61
C VAL A 8 8.44 2.13 -1.49
N GLY A 9 7.38 1.47 -1.95
CA GLY A 9 7.45 0.27 -2.82
C GLY A 9 7.91 -1.00 -2.10
N GLN A 10 8.08 -1.00 -0.78
CA GLN A 10 8.34 -2.24 -0.05
C GLN A 10 7.08 -3.09 -0.01
N SER A 11 7.17 -4.31 -0.50
CA SER A 11 6.14 -5.35 -0.35
C SER A 11 5.97 -5.76 1.11
N ILE A 12 4.74 -6.00 1.53
CA ILE A 12 4.40 -6.50 2.87
C ILE A 12 3.53 -7.75 2.77
N SER A 13 3.48 -8.55 3.83
CA SER A 13 2.59 -9.72 3.91
C SER A 13 1.16 -9.31 4.33
N PRO A 14 0.13 -10.17 4.15
CA PRO A 14 -1.22 -9.88 4.64
C PRO A 14 -1.28 -9.63 6.14
N GLU A 15 -0.51 -10.39 6.93
CA GLU A 15 -0.37 -10.20 8.38
C GLU A 15 0.18 -8.80 8.70
N GLU A 16 1.21 -8.38 7.97
CA GLU A 16 1.81 -7.06 8.13
C GLU A 16 0.86 -5.95 7.68
N PHE A 17 0.02 -6.18 6.66
CA PHE A 17 -1.01 -5.24 6.26
C PHE A 17 -2.06 -5.06 7.37
N ASP A 18 -2.43 -6.14 8.06
CA ASP A 18 -3.36 -6.10 9.20
C ASP A 18 -2.76 -5.35 10.41
N GLU A 19 -1.45 -5.44 10.63
CA GLU A 19 -0.76 -4.72 11.71
C GLU A 19 -0.54 -3.23 11.45
N LEU A 20 -0.50 -2.79 10.19
CA LEU A 20 -0.18 -1.40 9.83
C LEU A 20 -1.43 -0.51 9.78
N ASP A 21 -1.28 0.74 10.23
CA ASP A 21 -2.30 1.79 10.14
C ASP A 21 -2.23 2.56 8.80
N ASP A 22 -3.25 3.38 8.50
CA ASP A 22 -3.34 4.22 7.30
C ASP A 22 -2.08 5.06 7.05
N GLU A 23 -1.58 5.75 8.07
CA GLU A 23 -0.37 6.58 7.96
C GLU A 23 0.86 5.74 7.61
N GLN A 24 0.94 4.51 8.09
CA GLN A 24 2.05 3.61 7.84
C GLN A 24 1.97 3.02 6.43
N LEU A 25 0.77 2.59 6.01
CA LEU A 25 0.52 2.12 4.65
C LEU A 25 0.78 3.22 3.61
N ALA A 26 0.33 4.45 3.86
CA ALA A 26 0.59 5.59 2.97
C ALA A 26 2.10 5.85 2.75
N ARG A 27 2.98 5.47 3.70
CA ARG A 27 4.45 5.58 3.53
C ARG A 27 5.03 4.56 2.57
N LEU A 28 4.35 3.42 2.38
CA LEU A 28 4.71 2.40 1.39
C LEU A 28 4.28 2.81 -0.02
N VAL A 29 3.30 3.71 -0.15
CA VAL A 29 2.81 4.19 -1.44
C VAL A 29 3.74 5.30 -2.00
N PRO A 30 4.14 5.22 -3.28
CA PRO A 30 4.86 6.28 -3.98
C PRO A 30 4.12 7.61 -3.94
N LYS A 31 4.87 8.72 -3.92
CA LYS A 31 4.27 10.07 -3.87
C LYS A 31 3.28 10.31 -5.02
N ALA A 32 3.54 9.76 -6.20
CA ALA A 32 2.64 9.87 -7.35
C ALA A 32 1.26 9.22 -7.12
N TYR A 33 1.15 8.24 -6.21
CA TYR A 33 -0.08 7.50 -5.97
C TYR A 33 -0.68 7.72 -4.56
N ARG A 34 0.03 8.43 -3.69
CA ARG A 34 -0.37 8.60 -2.28
C ARG A 34 -1.69 9.36 -2.14
N ASP A 35 -1.94 10.36 -2.98
CA ASP A 35 -3.21 11.09 -3.00
C ASP A 35 -4.39 10.22 -3.45
N TYR A 36 -4.14 9.06 -4.06
CA TYR A 36 -5.16 8.08 -4.44
C TYR A 36 -5.36 6.99 -3.39
N PHE A 37 -4.53 6.92 -2.35
CA PHE A 37 -4.67 5.93 -1.30
C PHE A 37 -5.96 6.22 -0.50
N PRO A 38 -6.97 5.34 -0.54
CA PRO A 38 -8.29 5.64 0.02
C PRO A 38 -8.38 5.32 1.53
N GLY A 39 -7.28 4.87 2.13
CA GLY A 39 -7.25 4.27 3.47
C GLY A 39 -7.35 2.74 3.42
N LYS A 40 -6.95 2.10 4.52
CA LYS A 40 -6.88 0.65 4.71
C LYS A 40 -8.24 -0.02 4.54
N ASP A 41 -9.28 0.54 5.14
CA ASP A 41 -10.65 0.01 5.08
C ASP A 41 -11.21 -0.04 3.64
N ALA A 42 -10.73 0.84 2.77
CA ALA A 42 -11.13 0.90 1.37
C ALA A 42 -10.20 0.08 0.45
N CYS A 43 -9.19 -0.60 1.00
CA CYS A 43 -8.33 -1.49 0.23
C CYS A 43 -8.96 -2.89 0.12
N ALA A 44 -9.15 -3.36 -1.11
CA ALA A 44 -9.58 -4.72 -1.38
C ALA A 44 -8.38 -5.67 -1.26
N GLU A 45 -8.32 -6.44 -0.16
CA GLU A 45 -7.26 -7.42 0.09
C GLU A 45 -5.84 -6.83 -0.02
N GLY A 46 -5.59 -5.63 0.49
CA GLY A 46 -4.27 -4.99 0.37
C GLY A 46 -3.98 -4.38 -1.02
N HIS A 47 -5.04 -4.05 -1.76
CA HIS A 47 -4.97 -3.35 -3.05
C HIS A 47 -5.90 -2.15 -3.09
N PHE A 48 -5.53 -1.11 -3.84
CA PHE A 48 -6.44 -0.03 -4.17
C PHE A 48 -6.32 0.37 -5.65
N TYR A 49 -7.44 0.84 -6.20
CA TYR A 49 -7.53 1.24 -7.60
C TYR A 49 -7.14 2.70 -7.80
N LEU A 50 -6.41 2.96 -8.87
CA LEU A 50 -6.09 4.30 -9.35
C LEU A 50 -7.14 4.74 -10.38
N HIS A 51 -7.21 6.04 -10.67
CA HIS A 51 -8.20 6.57 -11.61
C HIS A 51 -8.05 6.08 -13.06
N ASP A 52 -6.85 5.64 -13.45
CA ASP A 52 -6.58 5.10 -14.78
C ASP A 52 -7.01 3.63 -14.93
N GLY A 53 -7.57 3.02 -13.88
CA GLY A 53 -8.02 1.63 -13.87
C GLY A 53 -6.95 0.62 -13.46
N THR A 54 -5.68 1.02 -13.39
CA THR A 54 -4.61 0.22 -12.77
C THR A 54 -4.80 0.12 -11.25
N ALA A 55 -4.25 -0.93 -10.62
CA ALA A 55 -4.30 -1.11 -9.17
C ALA A 55 -2.91 -1.17 -8.55
N TRP A 56 -2.73 -0.51 -7.41
CA TRP A 56 -1.54 -0.65 -6.56
C TRP A 56 -1.71 -1.83 -5.60
N SER A 57 -0.65 -2.63 -5.43
CA SER A 57 -0.60 -3.74 -4.48
C SER A 57 0.42 -3.50 -3.38
N PHE A 58 -0.01 -3.60 -2.12
CA PHE A 58 0.91 -3.61 -0.98
C PHE A 58 1.75 -4.90 -0.91
N TYR A 59 1.26 -6.00 -1.47
CA TYR A 59 1.97 -7.29 -1.46
C TYR A 59 3.05 -7.38 -2.54
N LYS A 60 2.86 -6.67 -3.65
CA LYS A 60 3.87 -6.54 -4.70
C LYS A 60 4.79 -5.33 -4.47
N GLY A 61 4.32 -4.31 -3.74
CA GLY A 61 5.01 -3.03 -3.62
C GLY A 61 5.03 -2.24 -4.94
N GLY A 62 4.02 -2.43 -5.78
CA GLY A 62 3.98 -1.95 -7.17
C GLY A 62 2.59 -2.04 -7.79
N LEU A 63 2.46 -1.64 -9.06
CA LEU A 63 1.24 -1.84 -9.84
C LEU A 63 1.04 -3.33 -10.14
N LEU A 64 -0.22 -3.79 -10.08
CA LEU A 64 -0.56 -5.18 -10.39
C LEU A 64 -0.30 -5.53 -11.87
N ASP A 65 -0.54 -4.58 -12.77
CA ASP A 65 -0.48 -4.77 -14.23
C ASP A 65 0.94 -4.63 -14.83
N GLU A 66 1.92 -4.19 -14.04
CA GLU A 66 3.34 -4.06 -14.47
C GLU A 66 4.17 -5.34 -14.32
#